data_AF-A0A7R9TFN3-F1
#
_entry.id   AF-A0A7R9TFN3-F1
#
_cell.length_a   1.000
_cell.length_b   1.000
_cell.length_c   1.000
_cell.angle_alpha   90.00
_cell.angle_beta   90.00
_cell.angle_gamma   90.00
#
_symmetry.space_group_name_H-M   'P 1'
#
loop_
_entity.id
_entity.type
_entity.pdbx_description
1 polymer ?
#
loop_
_entity_poly.entity_id
_entity_poly.type
_entity_poly.pdbx_seq_one_letter_code
_entity_poly.pdbx_strand_id
1 'polypeptide(L)'
;MDEDCADFTITNEDPVDEETAKFDAIVGALEELLASEAFAAAQSAFLRRHCDVFEDTEENKLEYTTLFDEYTSALEDAMETSLGAAVEGFDMTEFAEMLAKREGTGELDGDAFDLLMTLSSFDAFKELMLAYKAEKHGVGVFAEGEGEGGG
;
A
#
# COMPACT_ATOMS: atom_id res chain seq x y z
N MET A 1 -1.33 55.49 -23.24
CA MET A 1 -0.58 56.02 -22.11
C MET A 1 -1.58 56.24 -21.01
N ASP A 2 -1.62 55.54 -19.91
CA ASP A 2 -0.89 54.38 -19.38
C ASP A 2 -1.77 53.95 -18.19
N GLU A 3 -2.04 52.65 -18.07
CA GLU A 3 -1.71 51.91 -16.85
C GLU A 3 -2.65 52.19 -15.67
N ASP A 4 -3.71 51.39 -15.58
CA ASP A 4 -4.17 50.89 -14.28
C ASP A 4 -4.38 49.38 -14.46
N CYS A 5 -3.26 48.68 -14.55
CA CYS A 5 -3.19 47.24 -14.31
C CYS A 5 -3.58 47.06 -12.83
N ALA A 6 -4.84 46.72 -12.58
CA ALA A 6 -5.29 46.32 -11.25
C ALA A 6 -4.48 45.07 -10.87
N ASP A 7 -3.54 45.29 -9.96
CA ASP A 7 -2.74 44.30 -9.26
C ASP A 7 -3.68 43.26 -8.63
N PHE A 8 -3.88 42.17 -9.36
CA PHE A 8 -4.52 40.97 -8.85
C PHE A 8 -3.45 40.21 -8.08
N THR A 9 -3.18 40.64 -6.84
CA THR A 9 -2.50 39.79 -5.88
C THR A 9 -3.43 38.63 -5.54
N ILE A 10 -3.38 37.57 -6.34
CA ILE A 10 -3.61 36.23 -5.81
C ILE A 10 -2.50 36.02 -4.81
N THR A 11 -2.81 36.25 -3.54
CA THR A 11 -2.04 35.74 -2.42
C THR A 11 -2.26 34.23 -2.42
N ASN A 12 -1.44 33.53 -3.19
CA ASN A 12 -1.41 32.07 -3.27
C ASN A 12 -0.66 31.51 -2.05
N GLU A 13 -1.13 31.88 -0.86
CA GLU A 13 -0.79 31.25 0.41
C GLU A 13 -2.12 30.81 1.01
N ASP A 14 -2.72 29.79 0.38
CA ASP A 14 -3.62 28.93 1.14
C ASP A 14 -2.79 28.44 2.35
N PRO A 15 -3.22 28.71 3.60
CA PRO A 15 -2.57 28.11 4.74
C PRO A 15 -2.61 26.60 4.49
N VAL A 16 -1.46 25.93 4.52
CA VAL A 16 -1.44 24.47 4.49
C VAL A 16 -2.28 24.05 5.69
N ASP A 17 -3.50 23.60 5.43
CA ASP A 17 -4.47 23.28 6.46
C ASP A 17 -3.80 22.29 7.42
N GLU A 18 -3.93 22.46 8.74
CA GLU A 18 -3.28 21.55 9.70
C GLU A 18 -3.67 20.09 9.42
N GLU A 19 -4.88 19.88 8.89
CA GLU A 19 -5.35 18.58 8.38
C GLU A 19 -4.52 18.06 7.21
N THR A 20 -4.11 18.93 6.28
CA THR A 20 -3.25 18.58 5.13
C THR A 20 -1.83 18.27 5.56
N ALA A 21 -1.22 19.08 6.44
CA ALA A 21 0.10 18.77 6.97
C ALA A 21 0.13 17.45 7.76
N LYS A 22 -0.94 17.16 8.51
CA LYS A 22 -1.12 15.88 9.21
C LYS A 22 -1.28 14.71 8.22
N PHE A 23 -2.09 14.90 7.18
CA PHE A 23 -2.28 13.92 6.13
C PHE A 23 -0.98 13.61 5.37
N ASP A 24 -0.21 14.63 4.99
CA ASP A 24 1.09 14.46 4.34
C ASP A 24 2.08 13.67 5.23
N ALA A 25 2.09 13.93 6.54
CA ALA A 25 2.91 13.17 7.49
C ALA A 25 2.49 11.69 7.57
N ILE A 26 1.18 11.42 7.54
CA ILE A 26 0.61 10.07 7.51
C ILE A 26 1.00 9.34 6.22
N VAL A 27 0.84 10.00 5.06
CA VAL A 27 1.20 9.43 3.76
C VAL A 27 2.68 9.09 3.71
N GLY A 28 3.55 10.00 4.18
CA GLY A 28 4.99 9.72 4.25
C GLY A 28 5.35 8.53 5.15
N ALA A 29 4.64 8.35 6.27
CA ALA A 29 4.81 7.20 7.15
C ALA A 29 4.31 5.88 6.53
N LEU A 30 3.24 5.94 5.74
CA LEU A 30 2.74 4.80 4.96
C LEU A 30 3.72 4.42 3.84
N GLU A 31 4.24 5.41 3.12
CA GLU A 31 5.27 5.19 2.09
C GLU A 31 6.52 4.54 2.69
N GLU A 32 7.00 5.02 3.84
CA GLU A 32 8.15 4.43 4.54
C GLU A 32 7.86 2.99 5.01
N LEU A 33 6.65 2.74 5.53
CA LEU A 33 6.21 1.40 5.94
C LEU A 33 6.16 0.43 4.75
N LEU A 34 5.56 0.86 3.63
CA LEU A 34 5.42 0.04 2.43
C LEU A 34 6.75 -0.18 1.71
N ALA A 35 7.64 0.81 1.75
CA ALA A 35 9.02 0.71 1.25
C ALA A 35 9.94 -0.06 2.22
N SER A 36 9.46 -0.41 3.42
CA SER A 36 10.27 -1.11 4.42
C SER A 36 10.61 -2.53 3.95
N GLU A 37 11.91 -2.82 3.88
CA GLU A 37 12.40 -4.17 3.59
C GLU A 37 11.87 -5.19 4.61
N ALA A 38 11.66 -4.78 5.87
CA ALA A 38 11.12 -5.64 6.90
C ALA A 38 9.66 -6.03 6.61
N PHE A 39 8.86 -5.08 6.12
CA PHE A 39 7.47 -5.33 5.74
C PHE A 39 7.41 -6.25 4.50
N ALA A 40 8.18 -5.95 3.46
CA ALA A 40 8.27 -6.78 2.25
C ALA A 40 8.79 -8.20 2.56
N ALA A 41 9.78 -8.33 3.44
CA ALA A 41 10.30 -9.62 3.88
C ALA A 41 9.26 -10.41 4.71
N ALA A 42 8.54 -9.75 5.62
CA ALA A 42 7.49 -10.37 6.41
C ALA A 42 6.33 -10.86 5.52
N GLN A 43 5.87 -10.01 4.59
CA GLN A 43 4.85 -10.36 3.61
C GLN A 43 5.30 -11.57 2.77
N SER A 44 6.47 -11.49 2.12
CA SER A 44 6.97 -12.59 1.27
C SER A 44 7.17 -13.89 2.05
N ALA A 45 7.63 -13.82 3.30
CA ALA A 45 7.74 -14.98 4.18
C ALA A 45 6.36 -15.59 4.52
N PHE A 46 5.36 -14.75 4.79
CA PHE A 46 3.99 -15.18 5.03
C PHE A 46 3.40 -15.86 3.78
N LEU A 47 3.51 -15.20 2.62
CA LEU A 47 3.06 -15.75 1.34
C LEU A 47 3.71 -17.10 1.03
N ARG A 48 5.03 -17.22 1.13
CA ARG A 48 5.76 -18.48 0.86
C ARG A 48 5.39 -19.62 1.81
N ARG A 49 5.00 -19.28 3.03
CA ARG A 49 4.62 -20.26 4.07
C ARG A 49 3.19 -20.75 3.87
N HIS A 50 2.32 -19.91 3.35
CA HIS A 50 0.89 -20.19 3.23
C HIS A 50 0.43 -20.45 1.79
N CYS A 51 1.24 -20.18 0.76
CA CYS A 51 0.89 -20.36 -0.64
C CYS A 51 0.47 -21.80 -0.99
N ASP A 52 0.96 -22.81 -0.28
CA ASP A 52 0.63 -24.22 -0.57
C ASP A 52 -0.85 -24.53 -0.37
N VAL A 53 -1.52 -23.86 0.60
CA VAL A 53 -2.93 -24.11 0.91
C VAL A 53 -3.87 -23.53 -0.14
N PHE A 54 -3.41 -22.52 -0.88
CA PHE A 54 -4.17 -21.83 -1.92
C PHE A 54 -4.31 -22.69 -3.18
N GLU A 55 -5.52 -22.76 -3.70
CA GLU A 55 -5.87 -23.47 -4.92
C GLU A 55 -6.39 -22.49 -5.96
N ASP A 56 -6.02 -22.73 -7.23
CA ASP A 56 -6.46 -21.96 -8.40
C ASP A 56 -7.90 -22.36 -8.79
N THR A 57 -8.80 -22.21 -7.83
CA THR A 57 -10.23 -22.51 -7.99
C THR A 57 -11.05 -21.31 -7.50
N GLU A 58 -12.25 -21.15 -8.04
CA GLU A 58 -13.18 -20.10 -7.61
C GLU A 58 -13.71 -20.34 -6.18
N GLU A 59 -13.62 -21.57 -5.67
CA GLU A 59 -14.09 -21.92 -4.34
C GLU A 59 -13.08 -21.50 -3.26
N ASN A 60 -13.48 -20.54 -2.42
CA ASN A 60 -12.66 -20.05 -1.32
C ASN A 60 -12.83 -20.94 -0.10
N LYS A 61 -11.71 -21.46 0.44
CA LYS A 61 -11.70 -22.19 1.71
C LYS A 61 -11.85 -21.22 2.88
N LEU A 62 -12.48 -21.70 3.96
CA LEU A 62 -12.55 -20.95 5.23
C LEU A 62 -11.17 -20.55 5.76
N GLU A 63 -10.16 -21.39 5.51
CA GLU A 63 -8.76 -21.11 5.88
C GLU A 63 -8.22 -19.86 5.17
N TYR A 64 -8.67 -19.53 3.96
CA TYR A 64 -8.21 -18.34 3.23
C TYR A 64 -8.64 -17.07 3.95
N THR A 65 -9.88 -17.05 4.48
CA THR A 65 -10.39 -15.93 5.27
C THR A 65 -9.56 -15.75 6.54
N THR A 66 -9.29 -16.84 7.26
CA THR A 66 -8.46 -16.78 8.48
C THR A 66 -7.05 -16.26 8.20
N LEU A 67 -6.43 -16.68 7.10
CA LEU A 67 -5.10 -16.19 6.71
C LEU A 67 -5.13 -14.73 6.26
N PHE A 68 -6.19 -14.30 5.59
CA PHE A 68 -6.37 -12.92 5.18
C PHE A 68 -6.62 -12.01 6.39
N ASP A 69 -7.40 -12.44 7.38
CA ASP A 69 -7.58 -11.75 8.66
C ASP A 69 -6.24 -11.63 9.41
N GLU A 70 -5.44 -12.70 9.49
CA GLU A 70 -4.12 -12.66 10.14
C GLU A 70 -3.16 -11.71 9.42
N TYR A 71 -3.16 -11.73 8.09
CA TYR A 71 -2.38 -10.83 7.26
C TYR A 71 -2.81 -9.36 7.42
N THR A 72 -4.12 -9.09 7.38
CA THR A 72 -4.69 -7.75 7.54
C THR A 72 -4.41 -7.22 8.93
N SER A 73 -4.55 -8.04 9.97
CA SER A 73 -4.24 -7.65 11.35
C SER A 73 -2.76 -7.30 11.52
N ALA A 74 -1.84 -8.04 10.89
CA ALA A 74 -0.42 -7.69 10.92
C ALA A 74 -0.12 -6.39 10.17
N LEU A 75 -0.82 -6.12 9.07
CA LEU A 75 -0.74 -4.87 8.33
C LEU A 75 -1.28 -3.69 9.16
N GLU A 76 -2.44 -3.84 9.80
CA GLU A 76 -3.04 -2.84 10.68
C GLU A 76 -2.13 -2.51 11.87
N ASP A 77 -1.53 -3.51 12.52
CA ASP A 77 -0.59 -3.31 13.63
C ASP A 77 0.67 -2.54 13.20
N ALA A 78 1.18 -2.85 12.00
CA ALA A 78 2.30 -2.14 11.41
C ALA A 78 1.95 -0.69 11.02
N MET A 79 0.75 -0.48 10.49
CA MET A 79 0.22 0.86 10.21
C MET A 79 0.05 1.66 11.50
N GLU A 80 -0.62 1.13 12.52
CA GLU A 80 -0.84 1.81 13.79
C GLU A 80 0.49 2.23 14.43
N THR A 81 1.49 1.34 14.39
CA THR A 81 2.84 1.63 14.90
C THR A 81 3.53 2.74 14.10
N SER A 82 3.50 2.67 12.76
CA SER A 82 4.15 3.67 11.89
C SER A 82 3.46 5.04 12.00
N LEU A 83 2.13 5.05 11.91
CA LEU A 83 1.30 6.25 11.96
C LEU A 83 1.34 6.92 13.34
N GLY A 84 1.29 6.12 14.41
CA GLY A 84 1.43 6.61 15.78
C GLY A 84 2.82 7.17 16.10
N ALA A 85 3.86 6.70 15.40
CA ALA A 85 5.20 7.29 15.50
C ALA A 85 5.34 8.60 14.71
N ALA A 86 4.64 8.72 13.59
CA ALA A 86 4.67 9.91 12.73
C ALA A 86 3.78 11.05 13.26
N VAL A 87 2.63 10.72 13.85
CA VAL A 87 1.62 11.68 14.29
C VAL A 87 1.30 11.47 15.77
N GLU A 88 1.65 12.48 16.58
CA GLU A 88 1.35 12.44 18.01
C GLU A 88 -0.17 12.50 18.25
N GLY A 89 -0.73 11.50 18.95
CA GLY A 89 -2.17 11.39 19.14
C GLY A 89 -2.93 10.99 17.86
N PHE A 90 -2.29 10.24 16.97
CA PHE A 90 -2.94 9.64 15.81
C PHE A 90 -4.20 8.85 16.20
N ASP A 91 -5.28 9.06 15.45
CA ASP A 91 -6.53 8.32 15.59
C ASP A 91 -6.91 7.73 14.24
N MET A 92 -7.04 6.40 14.17
CA MET A 92 -7.40 5.72 12.93
C MET A 92 -8.77 6.13 12.40
N THR A 93 -9.72 6.48 13.27
CA THR A 93 -11.06 6.93 12.87
C THR A 93 -10.96 8.27 12.16
N GLU A 94 -10.21 9.21 12.73
CA GLU A 94 -9.97 10.51 12.11
C GLU A 94 -9.25 10.37 10.76
N PHE A 95 -8.28 9.45 10.66
CA PHE A 95 -7.62 9.16 9.40
C PHE A 95 -8.57 8.56 8.36
N ALA A 96 -9.44 7.63 8.75
CA ALA A 96 -10.46 7.09 7.87
C ALA A 96 -11.43 8.18 7.36
N GLU A 97 -11.79 9.14 8.21
CA GLU A 97 -12.60 10.29 7.79
C GLU A 97 -11.84 11.22 6.83
N MET A 98 -10.54 11.46 7.07
CA MET A 98 -9.67 12.21 6.16
C MET A 98 -9.57 11.53 4.79
N LEU A 99 -9.38 10.20 4.77
CA LEU A 99 -9.40 9.41 3.54
C LEU A 99 -10.73 9.54 2.82
N ALA A 100 -11.86 9.36 3.50
CA ALA A 100 -13.18 9.44 2.88
C ALA A 100 -13.49 10.84 2.30
N LYS A 101 -12.96 11.91 2.91
CA LYS A 101 -13.11 13.29 2.36
C LYS A 101 -12.29 13.49 1.08
N ARG A 102 -11.12 12.87 1.00
CA ARG A 102 -10.18 12.95 -0.14
C ARG A 102 -10.44 11.85 -1.18
N GLU A 103 -11.28 10.88 -0.85
CA GLU A 103 -11.74 9.85 -1.76
C GLU A 103 -12.49 10.50 -2.94
N GLY A 104 -11.96 10.31 -4.14
CA GLY A 104 -12.50 10.91 -5.36
C GLY A 104 -11.96 12.31 -5.71
N THR A 105 -11.05 12.89 -4.92
CA THR A 105 -10.32 14.12 -5.32
C THR A 105 -9.09 13.81 -6.19
N GLY A 106 -8.65 12.55 -6.21
CA GLY A 106 -7.44 12.10 -6.90
C GLY A 106 -6.17 12.22 -6.06
N GLU A 107 -6.24 12.77 -4.84
CA GLU A 107 -5.08 12.84 -3.92
C GLU A 107 -4.62 11.47 -3.43
N LEU A 108 -5.50 10.46 -3.49
CA LEU A 108 -5.21 9.08 -3.12
C LEU A 108 -4.69 8.24 -4.30
N ASP A 109 -4.45 8.83 -5.47
CA ASP A 109 -3.98 8.14 -6.68
C ASP A 109 -2.45 7.95 -6.68
N GLY A 110 -1.87 7.64 -5.52
CA GLY A 110 -0.44 7.41 -5.34
C GLY A 110 -0.09 5.92 -5.33
N ASP A 111 1.12 5.56 -5.76
CA ASP A 111 1.64 4.17 -5.71
C ASP A 111 1.50 3.53 -4.31
N ALA A 112 1.66 4.33 -3.25
CA ALA A 112 1.48 3.87 -1.88
C ALA A 112 0.05 3.38 -1.60
N PHE A 113 -0.95 4.13 -2.06
CA PHE A 113 -2.36 3.80 -1.87
C PHE A 113 -2.82 2.67 -2.80
N ASP A 114 -2.34 2.63 -4.04
CA ASP A 114 -2.59 1.50 -4.95
C ASP A 114 -2.06 0.19 -4.36
N LEU A 115 -0.83 0.23 -3.84
CA LEU A 115 -0.27 -0.89 -3.10
C LEU A 115 -1.12 -1.21 -1.87
N LEU A 116 -1.47 -0.23 -1.04
CA LEU A 116 -2.31 -0.44 0.14
C LEU A 116 -3.63 -1.14 -0.19
N MET A 117 -4.32 -0.69 -1.24
CA MET A 117 -5.58 -1.25 -1.73
C MET A 117 -5.41 -2.69 -2.22
N THR A 118 -4.30 -2.96 -2.90
CA THR A 118 -3.89 -4.31 -3.31
C THR A 118 -3.66 -5.20 -2.09
N LEU A 119 -3.01 -4.70 -1.02
CA LEU A 119 -2.79 -5.45 0.21
C LEU A 119 -4.09 -5.75 0.96
N SER A 120 -5.03 -4.79 0.97
CA SER A 120 -6.34 -4.95 1.61
C SER A 120 -7.38 -5.69 0.75
N SER A 121 -7.02 -6.06 -0.49
CA SER A 121 -7.92 -6.78 -1.39
C SER A 121 -7.70 -8.29 -1.26
N PHE A 122 -8.76 -9.01 -0.90
CA PHE A 122 -8.71 -10.48 -0.82
C PHE A 122 -8.37 -11.12 -2.17
N ASP A 123 -8.92 -10.59 -3.27
CA ASP A 123 -8.65 -11.09 -4.62
C ASP A 123 -7.16 -10.94 -4.97
N ALA A 124 -6.58 -9.76 -4.74
CA ALA A 124 -5.17 -9.53 -5.00
C ALA A 124 -4.26 -10.38 -4.09
N PHE A 125 -4.62 -10.51 -2.81
CA PHE A 125 -3.92 -11.40 -1.88
C PHE A 125 -3.93 -12.86 -2.34
N LYS A 126 -5.07 -13.34 -2.85
CA LYS A 126 -5.21 -14.69 -3.40
C LYS A 126 -4.36 -14.87 -4.66
N GLU A 127 -4.40 -13.92 -5.59
CA GLU A 127 -3.56 -13.95 -6.80
C GLU A 127 -2.07 -13.98 -6.45
N LEU A 128 -1.65 -13.18 -5.47
CA LEU A 128 -0.28 -13.15 -4.98
C LEU A 128 0.13 -14.51 -4.38
N MET A 129 -0.72 -15.13 -3.56
CA MET A 129 -0.49 -16.47 -3.03
C MET A 129 -0.33 -17.52 -4.14
N LEU A 130 -1.16 -17.47 -5.18
CA LEU A 130 -1.08 -18.36 -6.34
C LEU A 130 0.19 -18.11 -7.15
N ALA A 131 0.60 -16.86 -7.34
CA ALA A 131 1.85 -16.50 -7.99
C ALA A 131 3.07 -17.04 -7.23
N TYR A 132 3.11 -16.86 -5.91
CA TYR A 132 4.18 -17.42 -5.05
C TYR A 132 4.18 -18.95 -5.06
N LYS A 133 3.01 -19.59 -5.12
CA LYS A 133 2.92 -21.05 -5.31
C LYS A 133 3.51 -21.45 -6.65
N ALA A 134 3.15 -20.78 -7.74
CA ALA A 134 3.68 -21.06 -9.08
C ALA A 134 5.20 -20.88 -9.16
N GLU A 135 5.74 -19.80 -8.56
CA GLU A 135 7.18 -19.54 -8.43
C GLU A 135 7.87 -20.68 -7.65
N LYS A 136 7.34 -21.05 -6.49
CA LYS A 136 7.86 -22.12 -5.64
C LYS A 136 7.88 -23.48 -6.34
N HIS A 137 6.87 -23.76 -7.16
CA HIS A 137 6.78 -24.98 -7.96
C HIS A 137 7.53 -24.91 -9.29
N GLY A 138 8.23 -23.81 -9.58
CA GLY A 138 9.07 -23.67 -10.78
C GLY A 138 8.28 -23.51 -12.08
N VAL A 139 7.00 -23.12 -12.00
CA VAL A 139 6.22 -22.68 -13.17
C VAL A 139 6.53 -21.19 -13.43
N GLY A 140 7.82 -20.86 -13.52
CA GLY A 140 8.28 -19.58 -14.03
C GLY A 140 8.22 -19.64 -15.55
N VAL A 141 7.17 -19.06 -16.14
CA VAL A 141 7.25 -18.72 -17.56
C VAL A 141 8.30 -17.61 -17.66
N PHE A 142 9.25 -17.78 -18.59
CA PHE A 142 10.41 -16.94 -18.89
C PHE A 142 11.70 -17.26 -18.10
N ALA A 143 12.19 -18.49 -18.36
CA ALA A 143 13.61 -18.64 -18.65
C ALA A 143 13.93 -17.88 -19.95
N GLU A 144 14.31 -16.60 -19.84
CA GLU A 144 15.12 -15.97 -20.89
C GLU A 144 16.55 -16.44 -20.69
N GLY A 145 17.03 -17.21 -21.66
CA GLY A 145 18.40 -17.68 -21.68
C GLY A 145 19.34 -16.51 -21.95
N GLU A 146 20.31 -16.34 -21.06
CA GLU A 146 21.63 -15.86 -21.46
C GLU A 146 22.58 -17.05 -21.44
N GLY A 147 22.83 -17.59 -22.63
CA GLY A 147 24.06 -18.30 -22.90
C GLY A 147 25.12 -17.28 -23.29
N GLU A 148 26.20 -17.21 -22.53
CA GLU A 148 27.56 -16.79 -22.88
C GLU A 148 28.39 -17.16 -21.63
N GLY A 149 29.42 -17.99 -21.63
CA GLY A 149 30.45 -18.27 -22.60
C GLY A 149 31.81 -18.00 -21.93
N GLY A 150 32.64 -19.04 -21.75
CA GLY A 150 34.09 -18.85 -21.59
C GLY A 150 34.76 -19.59 -20.43
N GLY A 151 35.66 -20.53 -20.79
CA GLY A 151 36.76 -21.00 -19.94
C GLY A 151 36.95 -22.50 -19.90
#